data_AF-A0A3G8ZMD3-F1
#
_entry.id   AF-A0A3G8ZMD3-F1
#
_cell.length_a   1.000
_cell.length_b   1.000
_cell.length_c   1.000
_cell.angle_alpha   90.00
_cell.angle_beta   90.00
_cell.angle_gamma   90.00
#
_symmetry.space_group_name_H-M   'P 1'
#
loop_
_entity.id
_entity.type
_entity.pdbx_description
1 polymer ?
#
loop_
_entity_poly.entity_id
_entity_poly.type
_entity_poly.pdbx_seq_one_letter_code
_entity_poly.pdbx_strand_id
1 'polypeptide(L)'
;MSTTNLIDLIKGQFGPSTISQTATQLGESESGISKAISALLPAIIGGLVNSNARSELFTTVKEASNSGILSNLLNDNSGNESIITRILHLIFGSGDRLEAITSAVSEYSGIRKDSTNSLMNIVAASTVGTVGRYVTENNLDSSSFDSLLNDQKDNLSHLLPAGFSFASLGLGNWFGNVDAQPLNVIPEPAQTPVNNINPSTPVIEKDVTASGPAKIDVTRSGQTHEIVSERDSGGSIWKWLLPLLLLLLLGWFFWNQCNKKAEAVPVSTTDSTSTEVNSADYNGDTVIVKRETMVVILPSGKTLQAYKGGIEDQIVTFLKSDDYKNATEDQLKDKWFNFDNLNFEFGKAVLTPDSKVQLENLKLILAEFPDAKIKIGAYTDKKGDANTNLKLSNERANTVKSSLNSAQVLEAEGYGSKFAKIPAEASDKERESDRKTAIRFVK
;
A
#
# COMPACT_ATOMS: atom_id res chain seq x y z
N MET A 1 26.79 9.89 -16.46
CA MET A 1 25.44 10.25 -16.93
C MET A 1 24.46 9.56 -16.00
N SER A 2 23.34 10.19 -15.63
CA SER A 2 22.34 9.52 -14.80
C SER A 2 21.64 8.45 -15.64
N THR A 3 21.77 7.18 -15.28
CA THR A 3 20.96 6.12 -15.87
C THR A 3 19.51 6.34 -15.48
N THR A 4 18.63 6.53 -16.47
CA THR A 4 17.19 6.68 -16.23
C THR A 4 16.66 5.39 -15.61
N ASN A 5 16.30 5.42 -14.33
CA ASN A 5 15.76 4.23 -13.66
C ASN A 5 14.34 3.96 -14.17
N LEU A 6 14.25 3.06 -15.15
CA LEU A 6 13.00 2.68 -15.80
C LEU A 6 12.02 2.08 -14.80
N ILE A 7 12.53 1.35 -13.80
CA ILE A 7 11.75 0.78 -12.71
C ILE A 7 11.05 1.89 -11.92
N ASP A 8 11.73 3.01 -11.63
CA ASP A 8 11.14 4.11 -10.85
C ASP A 8 10.09 4.90 -11.64
N LEU A 9 10.27 5.07 -12.96
CA LEU A 9 9.24 5.59 -13.86
C LEU A 9 7.97 4.73 -13.87
N ILE A 10 8.14 3.39 -13.85
CA ILE A 10 7.03 2.43 -13.80
C ILE A 10 6.37 2.43 -12.41
N LYS A 11 7.13 2.42 -11.31
CA LYS A 11 6.61 2.55 -9.92
C LYS A 11 5.73 3.79 -9.78
N GLY A 12 6.12 4.91 -10.38
CA GLY A 12 5.37 6.16 -10.36
C GLY A 12 3.94 6.09 -10.93
N GLN A 13 3.62 5.06 -11.73
CA GLN A 13 2.26 4.85 -12.24
C GLN A 13 1.32 4.24 -11.16
N PHE A 14 1.87 3.56 -10.15
CA PHE A 14 1.14 2.83 -9.12
C PHE A 14 1.05 3.61 -7.80
N GLY A 15 0.82 4.92 -7.90
CA GLY A 15 0.59 5.77 -6.72
C GLY A 15 -0.68 5.42 -5.94
N PRO A 16 -0.89 6.02 -4.75
CA PRO A 16 -2.03 5.71 -3.87
C PRO A 16 -3.40 5.79 -4.54
N SER A 17 -3.61 6.76 -5.44
CA SER A 17 -4.84 6.91 -6.22
C SER A 17 -5.10 5.72 -7.13
N THR A 18 -4.07 5.20 -7.81
CA THR A 18 -4.16 4.01 -8.66
C THR A 18 -4.50 2.78 -7.83
N ILE A 19 -3.84 2.61 -6.68
CA ILE A 19 -4.09 1.49 -5.75
C ILE A 19 -5.54 1.51 -5.26
N SER A 20 -6.07 2.66 -4.82
CA SER A 20 -7.45 2.76 -4.33
C SER A 20 -8.50 2.63 -5.43
N GLN A 21 -8.26 3.20 -6.62
CA GLN A 21 -9.14 3.02 -7.77
C GLN A 21 -9.23 1.54 -8.19
N THR A 22 -8.10 0.84 -8.30
CA THR A 22 -8.07 -0.58 -8.65
C THR A 22 -8.63 -1.47 -7.54
N ALA A 23 -8.41 -1.15 -6.26
CA ALA A 23 -9.04 -1.86 -5.14
C ALA A 23 -10.57 -1.71 -5.15
N THR A 24 -11.07 -0.50 -5.42
CA THR A 24 -12.50 -0.22 -5.56
C THR A 24 -13.09 -0.96 -6.77
N GLN A 25 -12.41 -0.93 -7.91
CA GLN A 25 -12.87 -1.56 -9.16
C GLN A 25 -12.90 -3.09 -9.09
N LEU A 26 -11.90 -3.71 -8.46
CA LEU A 26 -11.82 -5.16 -8.32
C LEU A 26 -12.56 -5.68 -7.08
N GLY A 27 -13.07 -4.82 -6.20
CA GLY A 27 -13.69 -5.24 -4.94
C GLY A 27 -12.69 -5.98 -4.06
N GLU A 28 -11.52 -5.37 -3.84
CA GLU A 28 -10.40 -5.91 -3.08
C GLU A 28 -9.93 -4.92 -2.01
N SER A 29 -9.05 -5.37 -1.11
CA SER A 29 -8.37 -4.45 -0.18
C SER A 29 -7.20 -3.73 -0.87
N GLU A 30 -7.02 -2.44 -0.57
CA GLU A 30 -5.85 -1.67 -1.03
C GLU A 30 -4.52 -2.27 -0.56
N SER A 31 -4.50 -2.96 0.60
CA SER A 31 -3.33 -3.71 1.07
C SER A 31 -3.01 -4.87 0.13
N GLY A 32 -4.04 -5.62 -0.27
CA GLY A 32 -3.92 -6.71 -1.23
C GLY A 32 -3.46 -6.23 -2.60
N ILE A 33 -4.09 -5.19 -3.15
CA ILE A 33 -3.65 -4.58 -4.42
C ILE A 33 -2.21 -4.07 -4.34
N SER A 34 -1.83 -3.36 -3.27
CA SER A 34 -0.47 -2.86 -3.08
C SER A 34 0.58 -3.98 -3.01
N LYS A 35 0.30 -5.06 -2.24
CA LYS A 35 1.16 -6.26 -2.20
C LYS A 35 1.22 -6.99 -3.54
N ALA A 36 0.10 -7.10 -4.25
CA ALA A 36 0.07 -7.80 -5.52
C ALA A 36 0.84 -7.00 -6.58
N ILE A 37 0.72 -5.68 -6.64
CA ILE A 37 1.58 -4.82 -7.49
C ILE A 37 3.05 -4.99 -7.12
N SER A 38 3.41 -5.02 -5.83
CA SER A 38 4.82 -5.17 -5.42
C SER A 38 5.42 -6.54 -5.75
N ALA A 39 4.60 -7.57 -5.97
CA ALA A 39 5.03 -8.88 -6.47
C ALA A 39 4.99 -8.98 -8.01
N LEU A 40 3.96 -8.43 -8.66
CA LEU A 40 3.75 -8.49 -10.12
C LEU A 40 4.75 -7.62 -10.88
N LEU A 41 5.08 -6.43 -10.36
CA LEU A 41 6.01 -5.50 -10.99
C LEU A 41 7.40 -6.11 -11.21
N PRO A 42 8.09 -6.68 -10.19
CA PRO A 42 9.34 -7.40 -10.44
C PRO A 42 9.16 -8.65 -11.31
N ALA A 43 8.03 -9.35 -11.26
CA ALA A 43 7.76 -10.50 -12.13
C ALA A 43 7.77 -10.11 -13.62
N ILE A 44 7.08 -9.03 -13.96
CA ILE A 44 6.93 -8.56 -15.35
C ILE A 44 8.25 -7.97 -15.85
N ILE A 45 8.93 -7.13 -15.07
CA ILE A 45 10.24 -6.58 -15.47
C ILE A 45 11.27 -7.72 -15.59
N GLY A 46 11.31 -8.65 -14.63
CA GLY A 46 12.15 -9.84 -14.72
C GLY A 46 11.84 -10.69 -15.96
N GLY A 47 10.57 -10.83 -16.33
CA GLY A 47 10.14 -11.50 -17.56
C GLY A 47 10.60 -10.79 -18.83
N LEU A 48 10.49 -9.46 -18.91
CA LEU A 48 11.03 -8.68 -20.03
C LEU A 48 12.55 -8.89 -20.16
N VAL A 49 13.26 -8.82 -19.04
CA VAL A 49 14.73 -8.97 -18.96
C VAL A 49 15.20 -10.39 -19.32
N ASN A 50 14.41 -11.44 -19.04
CA ASN A 50 14.79 -12.84 -19.26
C ASN A 50 13.96 -13.57 -20.36
N SER A 51 13.20 -12.84 -21.19
CA SER A 51 12.46 -13.40 -22.33
C SER A 51 13.41 -13.96 -23.39
N ASN A 52 13.12 -15.16 -23.90
CA ASN A 52 13.86 -15.77 -25.02
C ASN A 52 13.49 -15.16 -26.39
N ALA A 53 12.38 -14.41 -26.48
CA ALA A 53 11.80 -13.94 -27.74
C ALA A 53 12.12 -12.46 -28.02
N ARG A 54 13.34 -12.01 -27.69
CA ARG A 54 13.73 -10.58 -27.58
C ARG A 54 13.36 -9.70 -28.78
N SER A 55 13.57 -10.18 -30.01
CA SER A 55 13.21 -9.44 -31.23
C SER A 55 11.70 -9.24 -31.38
N GLU A 56 10.91 -10.27 -31.10
CA GLU A 56 9.43 -10.20 -31.13
C GLU A 56 8.88 -9.41 -29.95
N LEU A 57 9.52 -9.49 -28.78
CA LEU A 57 9.20 -8.66 -27.64
C LEU A 57 9.45 -7.17 -27.94
N PHE A 58 10.58 -6.83 -28.58
CA PHE A 58 10.88 -5.46 -29.01
C PHE A 58 9.83 -4.92 -29.99
N THR A 59 9.46 -5.68 -31.04
CA THR A 59 8.42 -5.24 -31.97
C THR A 59 7.07 -5.09 -31.29
N THR A 60 6.68 -6.03 -30.43
CA THR A 60 5.39 -6.01 -29.71
C THR A 60 5.31 -4.86 -28.69
N VAL A 61 6.40 -4.55 -27.99
CA VAL A 61 6.49 -3.39 -27.07
C VAL A 61 6.42 -2.06 -27.84
N LYS A 62 7.03 -1.99 -29.03
CA LYS A 62 6.97 -0.81 -29.91
C LYS A 62 5.57 -0.64 -30.54
N GLU A 63 4.92 -1.74 -30.92
CA GLU A 63 3.53 -1.80 -31.39
C GLU A 63 2.55 -1.31 -30.29
N ALA A 64 2.71 -1.79 -29.05
CA ALA A 64 1.90 -1.36 -27.91
C ALA A 64 1.94 0.15 -27.66
N SER A 65 3.10 0.79 -27.88
CA SER A 65 3.28 2.24 -27.76
C SER A 65 2.57 3.02 -28.86
N ASN A 66 2.46 2.45 -30.08
CA ASN A 66 1.95 3.14 -31.25
C ASN A 66 0.41 3.03 -31.39
N SER A 67 -0.16 1.86 -31.07
CA SER A 67 -1.59 1.58 -31.25
C SER A 67 -2.49 2.14 -30.13
N GLY A 68 -1.89 2.70 -29.07
CA GLY A 68 -2.60 3.15 -27.88
C GLY A 68 -2.94 2.00 -26.94
N ILE A 69 -2.23 1.93 -25.80
CA ILE A 69 -2.32 0.82 -24.82
C ILE A 69 -3.76 0.55 -24.36
N LEU A 70 -4.56 1.62 -24.18
CA LEU A 70 -5.96 1.51 -23.75
C LEU A 70 -6.86 0.89 -24.83
N SER A 71 -6.65 1.26 -26.11
CA SER A 71 -7.32 0.64 -27.26
C SER A 71 -7.02 -0.87 -27.33
N ASN A 72 -5.76 -1.24 -27.09
CA ASN A 72 -5.30 -2.63 -27.11
C ASN A 72 -5.90 -3.47 -25.96
N LEU A 73 -6.24 -2.84 -24.83
CA LEU A 73 -6.89 -3.50 -23.69
C LEU A 73 -8.42 -3.67 -23.90
N LEU A 74 -9.04 -2.81 -24.72
CA LEU A 74 -10.47 -2.84 -25.01
C LEU A 74 -10.83 -3.70 -26.24
N ASN A 75 -9.85 -4.05 -27.09
CA ASN A 75 -10.05 -4.82 -28.33
C ASN A 75 -10.22 -6.35 -28.14
N ASP A 76 -10.30 -6.82 -26.90
CA ASP A 76 -10.44 -8.24 -26.51
C ASP A 76 -11.65 -8.92 -27.17
N ASN A 77 -12.72 -8.16 -27.44
CA ASN A 77 -13.92 -8.62 -28.16
C ASN A 77 -13.72 -8.92 -29.67
N SER A 78 -12.53 -8.66 -30.24
CA SER A 78 -12.28 -8.79 -31.69
C SER A 78 -11.88 -10.20 -32.15
N GLY A 79 -11.70 -11.15 -31.22
CA GLY A 79 -11.21 -12.50 -31.51
C GLY A 79 -9.70 -12.57 -31.79
N ASN A 80 -8.99 -11.45 -31.75
CA ASN A 80 -7.53 -11.39 -31.74
C ASN A 80 -7.03 -11.31 -30.29
N GLU A 81 -5.94 -12.01 -29.99
CA GLU A 81 -5.28 -11.93 -28.69
C GLU A 81 -4.80 -10.50 -28.40
N SER A 82 -5.07 -9.99 -27.19
CA SER A 82 -4.61 -8.65 -26.80
C SER A 82 -3.08 -8.56 -26.83
N ILE A 83 -2.54 -7.39 -27.21
CA ILE A 83 -1.08 -7.17 -27.23
C ILE A 83 -0.44 -7.39 -25.85
N ILE A 84 -1.19 -7.16 -24.77
CA ILE A 84 -0.73 -7.41 -23.40
C ILE A 84 -0.65 -8.91 -23.13
N THR A 85 -1.64 -9.69 -23.55
CA THR A 85 -1.63 -11.16 -23.46
C THR A 85 -0.48 -11.74 -24.28
N ARG A 86 -0.24 -11.24 -25.50
CA ARG A 86 0.89 -11.64 -26.34
C ARG A 86 2.23 -11.38 -25.64
N ILE A 87 2.40 -10.24 -24.98
CA ILE A 87 3.60 -9.95 -24.18
C ILE A 87 3.72 -10.87 -22.97
N LEU A 88 2.62 -11.14 -22.24
CA LEU A 88 2.62 -12.08 -21.11
C LEU A 88 3.08 -13.49 -21.54
N HIS A 89 2.64 -13.97 -22.72
CA HIS A 89 3.15 -15.21 -23.30
C HIS A 89 4.62 -15.10 -23.74
N LEU A 90 5.06 -13.99 -24.34
CA LEU A 90 6.46 -13.78 -24.72
C LEU A 90 7.43 -13.70 -23.53
N ILE A 91 6.98 -13.27 -22.34
CA ILE A 91 7.82 -13.19 -21.14
C ILE A 91 7.71 -14.39 -20.21
N PHE A 92 6.52 -14.97 -20.03
CA PHE A 92 6.31 -16.10 -19.12
C PHE A 92 6.23 -17.46 -19.83
N GLY A 93 5.91 -17.52 -21.13
CA GLY A 93 5.78 -18.78 -21.87
C GLY A 93 4.42 -19.45 -21.67
N SER A 94 4.41 -20.74 -21.31
CA SER A 94 3.17 -21.52 -21.19
C SER A 94 2.26 -21.04 -20.04
N GLY A 95 0.95 -21.19 -20.24
CA GLY A 95 -0.08 -20.74 -19.30
C GLY A 95 0.07 -21.31 -17.88
N ASP A 96 0.67 -22.50 -17.72
CA ASP A 96 0.96 -23.11 -16.42
C ASP A 96 1.81 -22.20 -15.54
N ARG A 97 2.78 -21.47 -16.12
CA ARG A 97 3.61 -20.52 -15.37
C ARG A 97 2.82 -19.28 -14.98
N LEU A 98 1.95 -18.78 -15.87
CA LEU A 98 1.10 -17.63 -15.59
C LEU A 98 0.14 -17.93 -14.43
N GLU A 99 -0.53 -19.08 -14.47
CA GLU A 99 -1.41 -19.55 -13.39
C GLU A 99 -0.66 -19.82 -12.07
N ALA A 100 0.58 -20.31 -12.13
CA ALA A 100 1.43 -20.48 -10.95
C ALA A 100 1.86 -19.13 -10.34
N ILE A 101 2.20 -18.13 -11.16
CA ILE A 101 2.49 -16.76 -10.71
C ILE A 101 1.23 -16.13 -10.09
N THR A 102 0.09 -16.20 -10.78
CA THR A 102 -1.21 -15.73 -10.28
C THR A 102 -1.57 -16.38 -8.95
N SER A 103 -1.34 -17.69 -8.80
CA SER A 103 -1.55 -18.40 -7.53
C SER A 103 -0.66 -17.86 -6.41
N ALA A 104 0.66 -17.78 -6.63
CA ALA A 104 1.60 -17.31 -5.61
C ALA A 104 1.38 -15.84 -5.22
N VAL A 105 1.03 -14.98 -6.17
CA VAL A 105 0.70 -13.57 -5.92
C VAL A 105 -0.64 -13.43 -5.19
N SER A 106 -1.67 -14.19 -5.59
CA SER A 106 -2.98 -14.22 -4.91
C SER A 106 -2.84 -14.63 -3.44
N GLU A 107 -2.06 -15.68 -3.16
CA GLU A 107 -1.78 -16.16 -1.80
C GLU A 107 -0.98 -15.14 -0.97
N TYR A 108 0.12 -14.59 -1.52
CA TYR A 108 0.95 -13.59 -0.83
C TYR A 108 0.18 -12.29 -0.50
N SER A 109 -0.62 -11.82 -1.45
CA SER A 109 -1.37 -10.57 -1.31
C SER A 109 -2.62 -10.72 -0.44
N GLY A 110 -3.33 -11.83 -0.57
CA GLY A 110 -4.65 -12.06 0.01
C GLY A 110 -5.81 -11.55 -0.86
N ILE A 111 -5.61 -11.37 -2.17
CA ILE A 111 -6.67 -11.02 -3.14
C ILE A 111 -7.10 -12.25 -3.96
N ARG A 112 -8.27 -12.21 -4.61
CA ARG A 112 -8.75 -13.32 -5.45
C ARG A 112 -7.86 -13.53 -6.69
N LYS A 113 -7.84 -14.76 -7.22
CA LYS A 113 -7.12 -15.08 -8.46
C LYS A 113 -7.56 -14.24 -9.65
N ASP A 114 -8.87 -14.03 -9.82
CA ASP A 114 -9.40 -13.23 -10.94
C ASP A 114 -8.92 -11.77 -10.86
N SER A 115 -8.96 -11.19 -9.65
CA SER A 115 -8.40 -9.86 -9.34
C SER A 115 -6.91 -9.80 -9.61
N THR A 116 -6.17 -10.88 -9.31
CA THR A 116 -4.73 -11.01 -9.61
C THR A 116 -4.46 -11.06 -11.12
N ASN A 117 -5.30 -11.77 -11.90
CA ASN A 117 -5.21 -11.80 -13.36
C ASN A 117 -5.53 -10.43 -13.99
N SER A 118 -6.59 -9.75 -13.54
CA SER A 118 -6.87 -8.37 -13.97
C SER A 118 -5.71 -7.42 -13.64
N LEU A 119 -5.12 -7.57 -12.45
CA LEU A 119 -4.00 -6.75 -12.00
C LEU A 119 -2.69 -7.07 -12.74
N MET A 120 -2.44 -8.33 -13.10
CA MET A 120 -1.33 -8.72 -13.99
C MET A 120 -1.44 -7.97 -15.32
N ASN A 121 -2.63 -7.94 -15.93
CA ASN A 121 -2.86 -7.22 -17.19
C ASN A 121 -2.66 -5.70 -17.02
N ILE A 122 -3.13 -5.10 -15.92
CA ILE A 122 -2.91 -3.67 -15.61
C ILE A 122 -1.43 -3.37 -15.44
N VAL A 123 -0.71 -4.14 -14.60
CA VAL A 123 0.71 -3.89 -14.32
C VAL A 123 1.55 -4.13 -15.57
N ALA A 124 1.21 -5.13 -16.39
CA ALA A 124 1.85 -5.37 -17.67
C ALA A 124 1.60 -4.21 -18.65
N ALA A 125 0.36 -3.73 -18.79
CA ALA A 125 0.01 -2.60 -19.65
C ALA A 125 0.77 -1.31 -19.28
N SER A 126 0.81 -0.94 -17.99
CA SER A 126 1.56 0.25 -17.54
C SER A 126 3.08 0.07 -17.68
N THR A 127 3.61 -1.13 -17.42
CA THR A 127 5.03 -1.45 -17.61
C THR A 127 5.41 -1.34 -19.09
N VAL A 128 4.76 -2.12 -19.94
CA VAL A 128 4.95 -2.13 -21.40
C VAL A 128 4.76 -0.74 -22.00
N GLY A 129 3.75 0.00 -21.56
CA GLY A 129 3.51 1.37 -22.03
C GLY A 129 4.65 2.32 -21.68
N THR A 130 5.22 2.22 -20.49
CA THR A 130 6.38 3.03 -20.08
C THR A 130 7.64 2.64 -20.85
N VAL A 131 7.91 1.33 -21.01
CA VAL A 131 9.06 0.84 -21.79
C VAL A 131 8.93 1.19 -23.28
N GLY A 132 7.75 0.98 -23.88
CA GLY A 132 7.46 1.25 -25.29
C GLY A 132 7.50 2.74 -25.62
N ARG A 133 7.01 3.59 -24.72
CA ARG A 133 7.16 5.05 -24.84
C ARG A 133 8.63 5.47 -24.76
N TYR A 134 9.41 4.89 -23.85
CA TYR A 134 10.86 5.15 -23.80
C TYR A 134 11.58 4.67 -25.08
N VAL A 135 11.21 3.51 -25.62
CA VAL A 135 11.71 2.98 -26.90
C VAL A 135 11.39 3.89 -28.09
N THR A 136 10.19 4.47 -28.14
CA THR A 136 9.78 5.36 -29.24
C THR A 136 10.36 6.77 -29.10
N GLU A 137 10.28 7.39 -27.91
CA GLU A 137 10.85 8.72 -27.63
C GLU A 137 12.37 8.79 -27.87
N ASN A 138 13.10 7.72 -27.52
CA ASN A 138 14.56 7.65 -27.69
C ASN A 138 14.99 6.96 -29.01
N ASN A 139 14.05 6.64 -29.90
CA ASN A 139 14.31 5.97 -31.20
C ASN A 139 15.11 4.66 -31.10
N LEU A 140 14.88 3.85 -30.06
CA LEU A 140 15.66 2.64 -29.82
C LEU A 140 15.41 1.57 -30.91
N ASP A 141 16.49 0.81 -31.16
CA ASP A 141 16.54 -0.43 -31.93
C ASP A 141 16.57 -1.66 -30.99
N SER A 142 16.61 -2.88 -31.54
CA SER A 142 16.64 -4.10 -30.72
C SER A 142 17.88 -4.15 -29.82
N SER A 143 19.06 -3.74 -30.30
CA SER A 143 20.34 -3.82 -29.59
C SER A 143 20.42 -2.87 -28.38
N SER A 144 19.87 -1.66 -28.54
CA SER A 144 19.79 -0.65 -27.49
C SER A 144 18.64 -0.90 -26.51
N PHE A 145 17.52 -1.48 -26.97
CA PHE A 145 16.49 -2.05 -26.10
C PHE A 145 17.03 -3.23 -25.28
N ASP A 146 17.83 -4.11 -25.89
CA ASP A 146 18.45 -5.24 -25.20
C ASP A 146 19.41 -4.78 -24.09
N SER A 147 20.22 -3.76 -24.39
CA SER A 147 21.09 -3.09 -23.41
C SER A 147 20.27 -2.47 -22.26
N LEU A 148 19.25 -1.67 -22.58
CA LEU A 148 18.38 -1.01 -21.60
C LEU A 148 17.75 -1.99 -20.60
N LEU A 149 17.27 -3.13 -21.08
CA LEU A 149 16.70 -4.17 -20.21
C LEU A 149 17.77 -4.84 -19.36
N ASN A 150 18.94 -5.14 -19.91
CA ASN A 150 20.04 -5.73 -19.16
C ASN A 150 20.53 -4.80 -18.04
N ASP A 151 20.57 -3.48 -18.28
CA ASP A 151 20.92 -2.47 -17.26
C ASP A 151 19.93 -2.45 -16.07
N GLN A 152 18.70 -2.93 -16.23
CA GLN A 152 17.75 -3.04 -15.11
C GLN A 152 18.02 -4.28 -14.23
N LYS A 153 18.77 -5.28 -14.72
CA LYS A 153 18.89 -6.61 -14.11
C LYS A 153 19.44 -6.57 -12.68
N ASP A 154 20.51 -5.81 -12.47
CA ASP A 154 21.18 -5.70 -11.16
C ASP A 154 20.28 -5.06 -10.09
N ASN A 155 19.25 -4.31 -10.49
CA ASN A 155 18.29 -3.68 -9.60
C ASN A 155 17.12 -4.60 -9.22
N LEU A 156 16.90 -5.72 -9.93
CA LEU A 156 15.68 -6.54 -9.77
C LEU A 156 15.57 -7.24 -8.41
N SER A 157 16.69 -7.70 -7.84
CA SER A 157 16.74 -8.36 -6.53
C SER A 157 16.20 -7.46 -5.41
N HIS A 158 16.48 -6.16 -5.50
CA HIS A 158 16.03 -5.13 -4.56
C HIS A 158 14.53 -4.78 -4.67
N LEU A 159 13.81 -5.35 -5.64
CA LEU A 159 12.37 -5.13 -5.86
C LEU A 159 11.48 -6.22 -5.26
N LEU A 160 12.04 -7.40 -4.91
CA LEU A 160 11.27 -8.48 -4.33
C LEU A 160 10.76 -8.09 -2.92
N PRO A 161 9.45 -8.17 -2.65
CA PRO A 161 8.92 -7.78 -1.36
C PRO A 161 9.24 -8.82 -0.28
N ALA A 162 9.50 -8.35 0.94
CA ALA A 162 9.91 -9.22 2.05
C ALA A 162 8.86 -10.32 2.35
N GLY A 163 9.35 -11.56 2.53
CA GLY A 163 8.52 -12.74 2.76
C GLY A 163 7.96 -13.40 1.49
N PHE A 164 8.37 -12.96 0.30
CA PHE A 164 7.94 -13.50 -0.98
C PHE A 164 9.13 -13.93 -1.85
N SER A 165 8.96 -14.95 -2.69
CA SER A 165 10.00 -15.43 -3.60
C SER A 165 9.42 -16.21 -4.78
N PHE A 166 9.98 -16.00 -5.98
CA PHE A 166 9.67 -16.79 -7.17
C PHE A 166 10.55 -18.04 -7.33
N ALA A 167 11.41 -18.37 -6.36
CA ALA A 167 12.27 -19.55 -6.41
C ALA A 167 11.48 -20.86 -6.52
N SER A 168 10.33 -20.96 -5.84
CA SER A 168 9.39 -22.09 -5.93
C SER A 168 8.78 -22.27 -7.33
N LEU A 169 8.74 -21.21 -8.15
CA LEU A 169 8.25 -21.23 -9.53
C LEU A 169 9.38 -21.39 -10.56
N GLY A 170 10.62 -21.65 -10.11
CA GLY A 170 11.80 -21.79 -10.96
C GLY A 170 12.33 -20.48 -11.54
N LEU A 171 11.84 -19.31 -11.09
CA LEU A 171 12.24 -18.00 -11.62
C LEU A 171 13.26 -17.28 -10.72
N GLY A 172 13.81 -17.96 -9.69
CA GLY A 172 14.82 -17.38 -8.80
C GLY A 172 15.98 -16.74 -9.55
N ASN A 173 16.50 -17.43 -10.57
CA ASN A 173 17.59 -16.99 -11.43
C ASN A 173 17.36 -15.65 -12.16
N TRP A 174 16.10 -15.18 -12.28
CA TRP A 174 15.79 -13.86 -12.86
C TRP A 174 16.18 -12.71 -11.94
N PHE A 175 16.21 -12.96 -10.62
CA PHE A 175 16.46 -12.00 -9.54
C PHE A 175 17.87 -12.17 -8.94
N GLY A 176 18.78 -12.78 -9.72
CA GLY A 176 20.13 -13.15 -9.29
C GLY A 176 20.16 -14.44 -8.48
N ASN A 177 21.36 -14.85 -8.06
CA ASN A 177 21.53 -15.96 -7.13
C ASN A 177 21.15 -15.51 -5.72
N VAL A 178 19.84 -15.44 -5.45
CA VAL A 178 19.31 -15.67 -4.10
C VAL A 178 19.51 -17.15 -3.76
N ASP A 179 20.77 -17.51 -3.53
CA ASP A 179 21.10 -18.65 -2.69
C ASP A 179 20.29 -18.48 -1.41
N ALA A 180 19.38 -19.41 -1.16
CA ALA A 180 18.65 -19.47 0.09
C ALA A 180 19.62 -19.85 1.21
N GLN A 181 20.41 -18.87 1.65
CA GLN A 181 21.16 -18.94 2.89
C GLN A 181 20.16 -19.38 3.96
N PRO A 182 20.26 -20.62 4.49
CA PRO A 182 19.34 -21.04 5.52
C PRO A 182 19.48 -20.03 6.66
N LEU A 183 18.36 -19.60 7.23
CA LEU A 183 18.38 -18.69 8.38
C LEU A 183 19.38 -19.26 9.37
N ASN A 184 20.46 -18.52 9.62
CA ASN A 184 21.56 -19.00 10.45
C ASN A 184 21.09 -18.87 11.91
N VAL A 185 20.22 -19.80 12.30
CA VAL A 185 19.65 -19.92 13.63
C VAL A 185 20.83 -20.10 14.56
N ILE A 186 21.20 -19.01 15.24
CA ILE A 186 22.19 -19.02 16.31
C ILE A 186 21.72 -20.11 17.28
N PRO A 187 22.47 -21.21 17.46
CA PRO A 187 22.03 -22.28 18.34
C PRO A 187 21.90 -21.71 19.75
N GLU A 188 20.72 -21.85 20.35
CA GLU A 188 20.51 -21.49 21.75
C GLU A 188 21.56 -22.25 22.59
N PRO A 189 22.37 -21.55 23.40
CA PRO A 189 23.55 -22.16 24.03
C PRO A 189 23.11 -23.28 24.95
N ALA A 190 23.49 -24.51 24.58
CA ALA A 190 23.04 -25.73 25.24
C ALA A 190 23.34 -25.71 26.75
N GLN A 191 22.28 -25.65 27.56
CA GLN A 191 22.39 -25.66 29.01
C GLN A 191 22.80 -27.06 29.48
N THR A 192 24.09 -27.27 29.72
CA THR A 192 24.59 -28.46 30.40
C THR A 192 24.18 -28.42 31.89
N PRO A 193 23.75 -29.55 32.47
CA PRO A 193 23.24 -29.57 33.83
C PRO A 193 24.37 -29.36 34.85
N VAL A 194 24.25 -28.31 35.66
CA VAL A 194 25.22 -28.00 36.72
C VAL A 194 24.92 -28.85 37.95
N ASN A 195 25.84 -29.75 38.30
CA ASN A 195 25.72 -30.60 39.49
C ASN A 195 26.00 -29.82 40.79
N ASN A 196 25.05 -29.92 41.72
CA ASN A 196 25.15 -29.80 43.18
C ASN A 196 26.51 -29.34 43.79
N ILE A 197 26.52 -28.16 44.40
CA ILE A 197 27.51 -27.79 45.43
C ILE A 197 26.77 -27.25 46.66
N ASN A 198 26.99 -27.87 47.82
CA ASN A 198 26.35 -27.56 49.08
C ASN A 198 27.26 -26.73 50.00
N PRO A 199 26.77 -25.62 50.59
CA PRO A 199 27.36 -25.01 51.77
C PRO A 199 26.43 -25.10 52.99
N SER A 200 26.93 -25.72 54.08
CA SER A 200 26.39 -25.59 55.45
C SER A 200 26.31 -24.10 55.87
N THR A 201 25.55 -23.65 56.87
CA THR A 201 25.45 -24.15 58.26
C THR A 201 24.25 -23.46 58.99
N PRO A 202 24.03 -23.62 60.31
CA PRO A 202 23.01 -24.50 60.91
C PRO A 202 21.73 -23.80 61.43
N VAL A 203 20.65 -24.56 61.66
CA VAL A 203 19.58 -24.20 62.62
C VAL A 203 19.14 -25.43 63.44
N ILE A 204 19.44 -25.35 64.74
CA ILE A 204 18.76 -25.85 65.96
C ILE A 204 17.77 -27.04 65.87
N GLU A 205 17.95 -27.96 66.83
CA GLU A 205 17.17 -29.18 67.10
C GLU A 205 15.67 -28.97 67.37
N LYS A 206 14.86 -29.98 66.99
CA LYS A 206 13.99 -30.68 67.97
C LYS A 206 13.53 -32.06 67.51
N ASP A 207 13.38 -32.98 68.46
CA ASP A 207 12.87 -34.34 68.25
C ASP A 207 11.41 -34.40 67.78
N VAL A 208 11.03 -35.52 67.13
CA VAL A 208 10.22 -36.56 67.80
C VAL A 208 10.19 -37.85 66.95
N THR A 209 10.28 -38.97 67.68
CA THR A 209 10.32 -40.39 67.27
C THR A 209 9.47 -40.84 66.08
N ALA A 210 9.98 -41.79 65.31
CA ALA A 210 9.20 -42.60 64.37
C ALA A 210 8.39 -43.73 65.05
N SER A 211 7.23 -44.07 64.49
CA SER A 211 6.60 -45.39 64.68
C SER A 211 5.75 -45.79 63.46
N GLY A 212 5.79 -47.09 63.11
CA GLY A 212 4.70 -47.76 62.40
C GLY A 212 3.73 -48.41 63.41
N PRO A 213 2.82 -49.32 63.01
CA PRO A 213 2.72 -50.00 61.71
C PRO A 213 1.31 -49.86 61.05
N ALA A 214 1.06 -50.65 60.00
CA ALA A 214 -0.20 -50.66 59.24
C ALA A 214 -1.34 -51.51 59.87
N LYS A 215 -2.60 -51.24 59.48
CA LYS A 215 -3.57 -52.20 58.86
C LYS A 215 -5.01 -51.63 58.69
N ILE A 216 -5.62 -51.86 57.50
CA ILE A 216 -7.00 -52.36 57.16
C ILE A 216 -8.22 -51.60 57.77
N ASP A 217 -9.37 -51.31 57.11
CA ASP A 217 -9.96 -51.64 55.78
C ASP A 217 -10.57 -50.35 55.09
N VAL A 218 -11.75 -50.19 54.43
CA VAL A 218 -12.97 -51.02 54.18
C VAL A 218 -13.68 -50.67 52.84
N THR A 219 -14.16 -51.70 52.11
CA THR A 219 -15.34 -51.74 51.19
C THR A 219 -15.59 -50.74 50.02
N ARG A 220 -15.63 -51.32 48.79
CA ARG A 220 -16.85 -51.50 47.93
C ARG A 220 -17.30 -50.46 46.85
N SER A 221 -16.87 -50.73 45.60
CA SER A 221 -17.63 -50.77 44.30
C SER A 221 -18.35 -49.55 43.66
N GLY A 222 -18.30 -49.48 42.32
CA GLY A 222 -19.07 -48.58 41.43
C GLY A 222 -18.12 -47.79 40.50
N GLN A 223 -17.75 -48.18 39.28
CA GLN A 223 -18.48 -48.51 38.03
C GLN A 223 -19.13 -47.31 37.30
N THR A 224 -18.93 -47.31 35.98
CA THR A 224 -19.08 -46.24 34.97
C THR A 224 -20.52 -45.97 34.50
N HIS A 225 -20.80 -44.71 34.13
CA HIS A 225 -21.45 -44.26 32.87
C HIS A 225 -20.93 -42.80 32.62
N GLU A 226 -20.49 -42.37 31.44
CA GLU A 226 -21.21 -42.22 30.15
C GLU A 226 -22.22 -41.05 30.19
N ILE A 227 -21.92 -39.97 29.46
CA ILE A 227 -22.77 -38.76 29.38
C ILE A 227 -23.46 -38.74 28.01
N VAL A 228 -24.76 -39.02 28.01
CA VAL A 228 -25.62 -38.98 26.82
C VAL A 228 -26.04 -37.54 26.51
N SER A 229 -26.21 -37.22 25.23
CA SER A 229 -26.69 -35.94 24.75
C SER A 229 -28.20 -35.78 24.86
N GLU A 230 -28.68 -34.67 25.41
CA GLU A 230 -30.06 -34.21 25.22
C GLU A 230 -30.13 -32.95 24.34
N ARG A 231 -31.18 -32.90 23.52
CA ARG A 231 -31.67 -31.68 22.87
C ARG A 231 -33.16 -31.57 23.17
N ASP A 232 -33.58 -30.37 23.51
CA ASP A 232 -34.80 -29.75 22.99
C ASP A 232 -34.69 -28.24 23.21
N SER A 233 -35.46 -27.34 22.59
CA SER A 233 -36.09 -27.27 21.26
C SER A 233 -36.96 -26.02 21.32
N GLY A 234 -36.55 -24.94 20.65
CA GLY A 234 -37.26 -23.67 20.62
C GLY A 234 -37.51 -23.25 19.18
N GLY A 235 -38.79 -23.13 18.79
CA GLY A 235 -39.23 -23.03 17.39
C GLY A 235 -38.56 -21.91 16.58
N SER A 236 -37.67 -22.28 15.65
CA SER A 236 -36.80 -21.34 14.93
C SER A 236 -37.42 -20.78 13.64
N ILE A 237 -38.62 -20.19 13.75
CA ILE A 237 -39.36 -19.59 12.62
C ILE A 237 -38.52 -18.49 11.93
N TRP A 238 -37.82 -17.68 12.73
CA TRP A 238 -37.03 -16.53 12.28
C TRP A 238 -35.88 -16.89 11.32
N LYS A 239 -35.32 -18.11 11.38
CA LYS A 239 -34.20 -18.52 10.49
C LYS A 239 -34.61 -18.69 9.03
N TRP A 240 -35.90 -18.94 8.76
CA TRP A 240 -36.47 -18.96 7.41
C TRP A 240 -37.15 -17.63 7.07
N LEU A 241 -37.74 -16.95 8.06
CA LEU A 241 -38.37 -15.64 7.86
C LEU A 241 -37.37 -14.57 7.41
N LEU A 242 -36.19 -14.49 8.03
CA LEU A 242 -35.21 -13.43 7.75
C LEU A 242 -34.67 -13.45 6.30
N PRO A 243 -34.18 -14.58 5.74
CA PRO A 243 -33.72 -14.61 4.35
C PRO A 243 -34.88 -14.42 3.35
N LEU A 244 -36.10 -14.90 3.66
CA LEU A 244 -37.27 -14.70 2.80
C LEU A 244 -37.73 -13.23 2.78
N LEU A 245 -37.67 -12.54 3.91
CA LEU A 245 -37.95 -11.10 4.03
C LEU A 245 -36.88 -10.27 3.31
N LEU A 246 -35.60 -10.68 3.37
CA LEU A 246 -34.49 -10.05 2.65
C LEU A 246 -34.65 -10.24 1.12
N LEU A 247 -35.05 -11.43 0.66
CA LEU A 247 -35.42 -11.67 -0.75
C LEU A 247 -36.63 -10.85 -1.21
N LEU A 248 -37.66 -10.69 -0.36
CA LEU A 248 -38.80 -9.83 -0.65
C LEU A 248 -38.41 -8.34 -0.72
N LEU A 249 -37.51 -7.87 0.14
CA LEU A 249 -36.97 -6.50 0.06
C LEU A 249 -36.13 -6.28 -1.19
N LEU A 250 -35.32 -7.27 -1.60
CA LEU A 250 -34.59 -7.22 -2.88
C LEU A 250 -35.55 -7.19 -4.07
N GLY A 251 -36.54 -8.08 -4.10
CA GLY A 251 -37.56 -8.10 -5.15
C GLY A 251 -38.34 -6.79 -5.25
N TRP A 252 -38.73 -6.21 -4.10
CA TRP A 252 -39.38 -4.90 -4.03
C TRP A 252 -38.47 -3.76 -4.50
N PHE A 253 -37.18 -3.78 -4.13
CA PHE A 253 -36.20 -2.78 -4.55
C PHE A 253 -36.01 -2.77 -6.07
N PHE A 254 -35.84 -3.94 -6.70
CA PHE A 254 -35.73 -4.04 -8.16
C PHE A 254 -37.05 -3.69 -8.87
N TRP A 255 -38.20 -4.14 -8.37
CA TRP A 255 -39.51 -3.77 -8.92
C TRP A 255 -39.76 -2.26 -8.90
N ASN A 256 -39.36 -1.58 -7.83
CA ASN A 256 -39.50 -0.13 -7.69
C ASN A 256 -38.46 0.67 -8.49
N GLN A 257 -37.38 0.04 -8.96
CA GLN A 257 -36.38 0.68 -9.82
C GLN A 257 -36.78 0.68 -11.31
N CYS A 258 -37.51 -0.35 -11.77
CA CYS A 258 -37.94 -0.48 -13.17
C CYS A 258 -39.16 0.38 -13.57
N ASN A 259 -39.77 1.13 -12.65
CA ASN A 259 -41.07 1.81 -12.89
C ASN A 259 -41.04 3.34 -12.78
N LYS A 260 -39.93 3.98 -13.19
CA LYS A 260 -39.85 5.43 -13.41
C LYS A 260 -39.84 5.75 -14.90
N LYS A 261 -40.97 6.27 -15.41
CA LYS A 261 -41.06 6.84 -16.76
C LYS A 261 -40.20 8.11 -16.86
N ALA A 262 -39.63 8.35 -18.03
CA ALA A 262 -38.94 9.60 -18.33
C ALA A 262 -39.95 10.69 -18.73
N GLU A 263 -39.76 11.89 -18.19
CA GLU A 263 -40.34 13.14 -18.70
C GLU A 263 -39.21 14.14 -18.94
N ALA A 264 -39.38 15.02 -19.94
CA ALA A 264 -38.31 15.88 -20.46
C ALA A 264 -38.69 17.36 -20.40
N VAL A 265 -37.75 18.20 -19.95
CA VAL A 265 -37.83 19.66 -19.89
C VAL A 265 -36.41 20.25 -20.02
N PRO A 266 -36.22 21.52 -20.41
CA PRO A 266 -35.92 21.78 -21.82
C PRO A 266 -34.56 22.48 -22.07
N VAL A 267 -34.17 22.53 -23.34
CA VAL A 267 -33.03 23.33 -23.82
C VAL A 267 -33.30 24.82 -23.62
N SER A 268 -32.25 25.58 -23.30
CA SER A 268 -32.17 27.02 -23.60
C SER A 268 -30.90 27.27 -24.40
N THR A 269 -31.07 27.86 -25.58
CA THR A 269 -30.01 28.45 -26.42
C THR A 269 -29.50 29.74 -25.74
N THR A 270 -28.40 30.39 -26.17
CA THR A 270 -28.21 30.99 -27.49
C THR A 270 -26.75 31.42 -27.72
N ASP A 271 -26.30 31.21 -28.96
CA ASP A 271 -25.15 31.72 -29.71
C ASP A 271 -23.77 31.93 -29.03
N SER A 272 -22.66 31.39 -29.56
CA SER A 272 -22.15 31.30 -30.95
C SER A 272 -21.54 32.59 -31.50
N THR A 273 -20.21 32.60 -31.57
CA THR A 273 -19.49 33.05 -32.78
C THR A 273 -18.39 32.03 -33.04
N SER A 274 -18.35 31.47 -34.25
CA SER A 274 -17.48 30.34 -34.60
C SER A 274 -16.31 30.76 -35.49
N THR A 275 -15.18 30.04 -35.35
CA THR A 275 -14.25 29.85 -36.46
C THR A 275 -13.66 28.44 -36.42
N GLU A 276 -14.21 27.64 -37.32
CA GLU A 276 -13.85 26.30 -37.81
C GLU A 276 -12.38 25.88 -37.60
N VAL A 277 -12.06 24.78 -36.90
CA VAL A 277 -12.40 23.33 -37.06
C VAL A 277 -11.34 22.55 -37.83
N ASN A 278 -10.75 21.56 -37.15
CA ASN A 278 -10.64 20.17 -37.66
C ASN A 278 -10.21 19.20 -36.54
N SER A 279 -11.08 18.23 -36.25
CA SER A 279 -10.86 16.84 -35.80
C SER A 279 -9.75 16.49 -34.77
N ALA A 280 -10.00 15.74 -33.70
CA ALA A 280 -11.25 15.15 -33.19
C ALA A 280 -11.10 14.76 -31.68
N ASP A 281 -12.22 14.52 -31.00
CA ASP A 281 -12.28 14.21 -29.57
C ASP A 281 -11.63 12.88 -29.14
N TYR A 282 -10.97 12.90 -27.98
CA TYR A 282 -11.45 12.16 -26.78
C TYR A 282 -10.77 12.71 -25.51
N ASN A 283 -11.35 13.76 -24.92
CA ASN A 283 -10.84 14.37 -23.69
C ASN A 283 -11.13 13.53 -22.44
N GLY A 284 -10.34 12.48 -22.23
CA GLY A 284 -10.18 11.87 -20.91
C GLY A 284 -9.34 12.77 -20.02
N ASP A 285 -9.96 13.80 -19.41
CA ASP A 285 -9.30 14.84 -18.60
C ASP A 285 -8.70 14.29 -17.30
N THR A 286 -7.61 13.57 -17.45
CA THR A 286 -6.74 13.15 -16.37
C THR A 286 -5.79 14.31 -16.11
N VAL A 287 -6.23 15.28 -15.31
CA VAL A 287 -5.36 16.40 -14.90
C VAL A 287 -4.18 15.87 -14.11
N ILE A 288 -3.08 15.55 -14.81
CA ILE A 288 -1.79 15.25 -14.21
C ILE A 288 -1.28 16.57 -13.62
N VAL A 289 -1.64 16.82 -12.36
CA VAL A 289 -1.18 17.99 -11.59
C VAL A 289 0.33 17.84 -11.35
N LYS A 290 1.11 18.24 -12.36
CA LYS A 290 2.56 18.34 -12.32
C LYS A 290 2.94 19.45 -11.34
N ARG A 291 3.01 19.09 -10.06
CA ARG A 291 3.35 20.02 -8.97
C ARG A 291 4.67 20.70 -9.27
N GLU A 292 4.65 22.03 -9.31
CA GLU A 292 5.85 22.84 -9.55
C GLU A 292 6.80 22.72 -8.35
N THR A 293 8.05 22.35 -8.61
CA THR A 293 9.12 22.39 -7.61
C THR A 293 9.83 23.73 -7.61
N MET A 294 10.29 24.17 -6.45
CA MET A 294 11.06 25.39 -6.24
C MET A 294 12.27 25.16 -5.33
N VAL A 295 13.14 26.16 -5.22
CA VAL A 295 14.26 26.19 -4.28
C VAL A 295 13.92 27.14 -3.13
N VAL A 296 13.83 26.61 -1.92
CA VAL A 296 13.65 27.38 -0.68
C VAL A 296 15.02 27.67 -0.08
N ILE A 297 15.29 28.93 0.26
CA ILE A 297 16.56 29.37 0.86
C ILE A 297 16.41 29.48 2.38
N LEU A 298 17.26 28.83 3.15
CA LEU A 298 17.30 28.84 4.62
C LEU A 298 18.05 30.06 5.18
N PRO A 299 17.92 30.40 6.47
CA PRO A 299 18.66 31.50 7.11
C PRO A 299 20.18 31.46 6.91
N SER A 300 20.81 30.28 6.95
CA SER A 300 22.25 30.09 6.68
C SER A 300 22.66 30.20 5.20
N GLY A 301 21.71 30.45 4.28
CA GLY A 301 21.95 30.46 2.84
C GLY A 301 21.94 29.08 2.17
N LYS A 302 21.79 27.99 2.93
CA LYS A 302 21.52 26.65 2.38
C LYS A 302 20.24 26.65 1.54
N THR A 303 20.19 25.77 0.55
CA THR A 303 19.04 25.58 -0.33
C THR A 303 18.38 24.21 -0.10
N LEU A 304 17.04 24.18 -0.15
CA LEU A 304 16.22 22.96 -0.15
C LEU A 304 15.38 22.90 -1.43
N GLN A 305 15.18 21.70 -1.98
CA GLN A 305 14.18 21.48 -3.03
C GLN A 305 12.84 21.15 -2.36
N ALA A 306 11.80 21.90 -2.73
CA ALA A 306 10.45 21.77 -2.20
C ALA A 306 9.40 21.90 -3.31
N TYR A 307 8.13 21.62 -2.99
CA TYR A 307 7.01 21.98 -3.86
C TYR A 307 6.57 23.43 -3.58
N LYS A 308 6.13 24.14 -4.62
CA LYS A 308 5.59 25.51 -4.54
C LYS A 308 4.30 25.51 -3.72
N GLY A 309 4.27 26.27 -2.62
CA GLY A 309 3.19 26.19 -1.64
C GLY A 309 3.14 24.88 -0.84
N GLY A 310 4.18 24.02 -0.93
CA GLY A 310 4.35 22.83 -0.10
C GLY A 310 4.70 23.18 1.35
N ILE A 311 4.85 22.17 2.20
CA ILE A 311 5.02 22.41 3.65
C ILE A 311 6.30 23.18 3.98
N GLU A 312 7.40 22.92 3.27
CA GLU A 312 8.68 23.61 3.47
C GLU A 312 8.59 25.12 3.20
N ASP A 313 7.94 25.50 2.10
CA ASP A 313 7.73 26.88 1.65
C ASP A 313 6.87 27.66 2.66
N GLN A 314 5.75 27.07 3.07
CA GLN A 314 4.86 27.64 4.08
C GLN A 314 5.55 27.81 5.45
N ILE A 315 6.32 26.80 5.90
CA ILE A 315 7.00 26.86 7.19
C ILE A 315 8.14 27.88 7.17
N VAL A 316 9.02 27.86 6.17
CA VAL A 316 10.14 28.82 6.10
C VAL A 316 9.63 30.25 5.98
N THR A 317 8.52 30.48 5.27
CA THR A 317 7.85 31.79 5.24
C THR A 317 7.35 32.19 6.63
N PHE A 318 6.65 31.30 7.35
CA PHE A 318 6.08 31.57 8.68
C PHE A 318 7.11 31.73 9.81
N LEU A 319 8.27 31.08 9.70
CA LEU A 319 9.37 31.19 10.68
C LEU A 319 10.31 32.37 10.40
N LYS A 320 10.36 32.87 9.15
CA LYS A 320 11.08 34.10 8.80
C LYS A 320 10.28 35.37 9.10
N SER A 321 8.95 35.33 8.94
CA SER A 321 8.09 36.44 9.34
C SER A 321 8.07 36.60 10.87
N ASP A 322 7.59 37.74 11.35
CA ASP A 322 7.35 37.94 12.77
C ASP A 322 6.06 37.24 13.25
N ASP A 323 5.33 36.53 12.37
CA ASP A 323 4.08 35.86 12.73
C ASP A 323 4.32 34.78 13.79
N TYR A 324 5.31 33.89 13.62
CA TYR A 324 5.62 32.90 14.65
C TYR A 324 6.10 33.56 15.95
N LYS A 325 6.90 34.64 15.85
CA LYS A 325 7.42 35.36 17.03
C LYS A 325 6.30 36.00 17.84
N ASN A 326 5.33 36.61 17.17
CA ASN A 326 4.23 37.35 17.79
C ASN A 326 3.00 36.48 18.14
N ALA A 327 2.82 35.30 17.54
CA ALA A 327 1.66 34.44 17.80
C ALA A 327 1.59 33.93 19.25
N THR A 328 0.39 33.87 19.82
CA THR A 328 0.13 33.18 21.09
C THR A 328 -0.06 31.67 20.88
N GLU A 329 0.12 30.86 21.92
CA GLU A 329 -0.16 29.41 21.84
C GLU A 329 -1.60 29.12 21.39
N ASP A 330 -2.58 29.95 21.76
CA ASP A 330 -3.96 29.80 21.28
C ASP A 330 -4.08 30.04 19.77
N GLN A 331 -3.40 31.04 19.21
CA GLN A 331 -3.34 31.26 17.76
C GLN A 331 -2.61 30.14 17.01
N LEU A 332 -1.72 29.41 17.69
CA LEU A 332 -0.99 28.27 17.11
C LEU A 332 -1.76 26.95 17.17
N LYS A 333 -2.81 26.81 18.00
CA LYS A 333 -3.60 25.57 18.11
C LYS A 333 -4.34 25.21 16.82
N ASP A 334 -4.86 26.22 16.12
CA ASP A 334 -5.63 26.05 14.88
C ASP A 334 -4.77 26.17 13.61
N LYS A 335 -3.53 26.68 13.71
CA LYS A 335 -2.64 26.89 12.56
C LYS A 335 -1.81 25.65 12.22
N TRP A 336 -2.46 24.68 11.56
CA TRP A 336 -1.84 23.45 11.07
C TRP A 336 -1.26 23.59 9.66
N PHE A 337 -0.04 23.10 9.48
CA PHE A 337 0.68 22.99 8.22
C PHE A 337 0.65 21.53 7.77
N ASN A 338 -0.08 21.23 6.69
CA ASN A 338 -0.22 19.86 6.18
C ASN A 338 1.02 19.47 5.36
N PHE A 339 1.49 18.24 5.53
CA PHE A 339 2.47 17.66 4.60
C PHE A 339 1.79 17.37 3.25
N ASP A 340 2.43 17.78 2.16
CA ASP A 340 1.92 17.59 0.81
C ASP A 340 2.47 16.34 0.11
N ASN A 341 3.59 15.76 0.57
CA ASN A 341 4.16 14.51 0.04
C ASN A 341 4.56 13.48 1.13
N LEU A 342 3.96 13.55 2.33
CA LEU A 342 4.16 12.56 3.39
C LEU A 342 3.14 11.42 3.27
N ASN A 343 3.63 10.26 2.86
CA ASN A 343 2.91 9.04 2.55
C ASN A 343 3.44 7.88 3.39
N PHE A 344 2.59 6.87 3.60
CA PHE A 344 2.95 5.62 4.26
C PHE A 344 2.60 4.42 3.37
N GLU A 345 3.29 3.29 3.57
CA GLU A 345 2.83 2.00 3.06
C GLU A 345 1.39 1.73 3.51
N PHE A 346 0.56 1.16 2.62
CA PHE A 346 -0.87 0.99 2.90
C PHE A 346 -1.10 0.14 4.16
N GLY A 347 -2.01 0.60 5.02
CA GLY A 347 -2.36 -0.07 6.27
C GLY A 347 -1.28 -0.07 7.35
N LYS A 348 -0.11 0.53 7.10
CA LYS A 348 1.03 0.58 8.03
C LYS A 348 1.37 2.01 8.45
N ALA A 349 2.30 2.10 9.40
CA ALA A 349 3.03 3.30 9.80
C ALA A 349 4.49 3.26 9.33
N VAL A 350 4.76 2.82 8.09
CA VAL A 350 6.10 2.82 7.46
C VAL A 350 6.13 3.90 6.38
N LEU A 351 7.11 4.80 6.42
CA LEU A 351 7.24 5.93 5.49
C LEU A 351 7.82 5.49 4.13
N THR A 352 7.28 6.03 3.04
CA THR A 352 7.84 5.85 1.68
C THR A 352 9.19 6.59 1.54
N PRO A 353 10.02 6.26 0.53
CA PRO A 353 11.31 6.94 0.31
C PRO A 353 11.16 8.47 0.13
N ASP A 354 10.22 8.92 -0.72
CA ASP A 354 10.03 10.34 -1.02
C ASP A 354 9.66 11.16 0.23
N SER A 355 8.88 10.56 1.13
CA SER A 355 8.48 11.18 2.39
C SER A 355 9.63 11.34 3.37
N LYS A 356 10.71 10.55 3.24
CA LYS A 356 11.95 10.77 4.01
C LYS A 356 12.68 12.03 3.55
N VAL A 357 12.59 12.38 2.26
CA VAL A 357 13.17 13.64 1.73
C VAL A 357 12.46 14.85 2.35
N GLN A 358 11.13 14.87 2.35
CA GLN A 358 10.34 15.94 2.96
C GLN A 358 10.55 16.04 4.49
N LEU A 359 10.87 14.94 5.17
CA LEU A 359 11.18 14.95 6.61
C LEU A 359 12.62 15.39 6.92
N GLU A 360 13.62 15.02 6.12
CA GLU A 360 14.97 15.59 6.26
C GLU A 360 14.97 17.10 5.90
N ASN A 361 14.19 17.53 4.91
CA ASN A 361 13.92 18.96 4.65
C ASN A 361 13.37 19.67 5.91
N LEU A 362 12.30 19.15 6.52
CA LEU A 362 11.71 19.74 7.73
C LEU A 362 12.69 19.77 8.92
N LYS A 363 13.49 18.72 9.09
CA LYS A 363 14.53 18.63 10.11
C LYS A 363 15.66 19.64 9.89
N LEU A 364 16.06 19.88 8.63
CA LEU A 364 16.99 20.96 8.28
C LEU A 364 16.39 22.34 8.54
N ILE A 365 15.09 22.55 8.29
CA ILE A 365 14.39 23.80 8.64
C ILE A 365 14.40 24.00 10.16
N LEU A 366 13.99 23.00 10.94
CA LEU A 366 13.94 23.08 12.40
C LEU A 366 15.31 23.40 13.02
N ALA A 367 16.40 22.83 12.47
CA ALA A 367 17.76 23.11 12.92
C ALA A 367 18.23 24.56 12.69
N GLU A 368 17.61 25.29 11.76
CA GLU A 368 17.89 26.72 11.50
C GLU A 368 17.04 27.66 12.37
N PHE A 369 15.99 27.14 13.01
CA PHE A 369 15.07 27.87 13.89
C PHE A 369 14.97 27.16 15.26
N PRO A 370 16.03 27.19 16.10
CA PRO A 370 16.09 26.38 17.33
C PRO A 370 14.98 26.68 18.36
N ASP A 371 14.45 27.91 18.38
CA ASP A 371 13.31 28.30 19.24
C ASP A 371 11.95 27.77 18.73
N ALA A 372 11.89 27.20 17.53
CA ALA A 372 10.68 26.61 16.98
C ALA A 372 10.44 25.23 17.58
N LYS A 373 9.28 25.05 18.23
CA LYS A 373 8.80 23.77 18.77
C LYS A 373 7.56 23.35 18.00
N ILE A 374 7.35 22.05 17.82
CA ILE A 374 6.23 21.51 17.03
C ILE A 374 5.50 20.35 17.70
N LYS A 375 4.21 20.20 17.36
CA LYS A 375 3.40 19.00 17.55
C LYS A 375 3.04 18.39 16.20
N ILE A 376 3.12 17.07 16.09
CA ILE A 376 2.65 16.31 14.92
C ILE A 376 1.23 15.83 15.14
N GLY A 377 0.40 15.90 14.11
CA GLY A 377 -0.95 15.35 14.05
C GLY A 377 -1.10 14.42 12.85
N ALA A 378 -1.61 13.21 13.04
CA ALA A 378 -1.96 12.31 11.96
C ALA A 378 -3.46 12.00 11.96
N TYR A 379 -4.05 11.91 10.78
CA TYR A 379 -5.49 11.84 10.58
C TYR A 379 -5.84 10.69 9.62
N THR A 380 -7.04 10.11 9.79
CA THR A 380 -7.64 9.17 8.84
C THR A 380 -8.94 9.75 8.30
N ASP A 381 -9.43 9.20 7.20
CA ASP A 381 -10.83 9.38 6.83
C ASP A 381 -11.76 8.53 7.74
N LYS A 382 -13.07 8.54 7.46
CA LYS A 382 -14.09 7.81 8.26
C LYS A 382 -14.23 6.32 7.94
N LYS A 383 -13.45 5.74 7.02
CA LYS A 383 -13.60 4.35 6.60
C LYS A 383 -12.97 3.39 7.61
N GLY A 384 -13.70 2.32 7.95
CA GLY A 384 -13.23 1.29 8.89
C GLY A 384 -13.52 1.62 10.36
N ASP A 385 -12.99 0.80 11.27
CA ASP A 385 -13.20 0.95 12.72
C ASP A 385 -12.47 2.18 13.30
N ALA A 386 -13.16 2.90 14.18
CA ALA A 386 -12.66 4.11 14.81
C ALA A 386 -11.45 3.86 15.72
N ASN A 387 -11.42 2.74 16.46
CA ASN A 387 -10.30 2.42 17.36
C ASN A 387 -9.05 2.03 16.56
N THR A 388 -9.24 1.26 15.49
CA THR A 388 -8.20 0.87 14.53
C THR A 388 -7.61 2.10 13.83
N ASN A 389 -8.45 3.03 13.38
CA ASN A 389 -8.01 4.30 12.81
C ASN A 389 -7.28 5.20 13.81
N LEU A 390 -7.75 5.24 15.07
CA LEU A 390 -7.06 5.96 16.14
C LEU A 390 -5.68 5.34 16.44
N LYS A 391 -5.56 4.01 16.46
CA LYS A 391 -4.28 3.30 16.63
C LYS A 391 -3.33 3.56 15.46
N LEU A 392 -3.79 3.35 14.22
CA LEU A 392 -2.99 3.54 13.00
C LEU A 392 -2.48 4.97 12.84
N SER A 393 -3.31 5.97 13.16
CA SER A 393 -2.87 7.37 13.16
C SER A 393 -1.86 7.66 14.28
N ASN A 394 -1.99 7.07 15.48
CA ASN A 394 -1.01 7.25 16.55
C ASN A 394 0.34 6.60 16.20
N GLU A 395 0.33 5.41 15.60
CA GLU A 395 1.53 4.78 15.06
C GLU A 395 2.20 5.66 13.99
N ARG A 396 1.42 6.20 13.04
CA ARG A 396 1.90 7.11 11.98
C ARG A 396 2.52 8.39 12.53
N ALA A 397 1.86 9.06 13.48
CA ALA A 397 2.39 10.27 14.11
C ALA A 397 3.72 10.00 14.83
N ASN A 398 3.82 8.87 15.54
CA ASN A 398 5.05 8.47 16.22
C ASN A 398 6.16 8.07 15.26
N THR A 399 5.88 7.38 14.15
CA THR A 399 6.88 7.14 13.08
C THR A 399 7.46 8.46 12.56
N VAL A 400 6.64 9.48 12.34
CA VAL A 400 7.13 10.80 11.86
C VAL A 400 7.98 11.49 12.92
N LYS A 401 7.59 11.44 14.20
CA LYS A 401 8.42 11.93 15.32
C LYS A 401 9.78 11.22 15.39
N SER A 402 9.79 9.90 15.29
CA SER A 402 11.00 9.07 15.28
C SER A 402 11.88 9.35 14.06
N SER A 403 11.30 9.60 12.89
CA SER A 403 12.05 9.91 11.66
C SER A 403 12.66 11.31 11.66
N LEU A 404 12.04 12.29 12.32
CA LEU A 404 12.62 13.64 12.49
C LEU A 404 13.76 13.64 13.52
N ASN A 405 13.62 12.85 14.59
CA ASN A 405 14.62 12.71 15.66
C ASN A 405 15.16 14.05 16.20
N SER A 406 14.27 15.01 16.46
CA SER A 406 14.60 16.32 17.04
C SER A 406 13.86 16.56 18.36
N ALA A 407 14.56 17.14 19.34
CA ALA A 407 14.00 17.57 20.62
C ALA A 407 12.93 18.67 20.49
N GLN A 408 12.86 19.35 19.34
CA GLN A 408 11.83 20.34 19.02
C GLN A 408 10.44 19.70 18.80
N VAL A 409 10.38 18.38 18.58
CA VAL A 409 9.12 17.64 18.40
C VAL A 409 8.56 17.21 19.76
N LEU A 410 7.86 18.12 20.43
CA LEU A 410 7.37 17.87 21.79
C LEU A 410 6.40 16.69 21.83
N GLU A 411 5.43 16.67 20.92
CA GLU A 411 4.30 15.74 20.96
C GLU A 411 3.96 15.21 19.56
N ALA A 412 3.39 14.01 19.49
CA ALA A 412 2.86 13.41 18.28
C ALA A 412 1.57 12.65 18.63
N GLU A 413 0.46 13.03 18.01
CA GLU A 413 -0.87 12.50 18.33
C GLU A 413 -1.57 12.00 17.06
N GLY A 414 -2.14 10.79 17.14
CA GLY A 414 -3.08 10.29 16.15
C GLY A 414 -4.50 10.66 16.53
N TYR A 415 -5.23 11.28 15.61
CA TYR A 415 -6.60 11.73 15.82
C TYR A 415 -7.66 10.80 15.22
N GLY A 416 -7.24 9.75 14.50
CA GLY A 416 -8.13 8.90 13.71
C GLY A 416 -9.03 9.72 12.80
N SER A 417 -10.31 9.35 12.78
CA SER A 417 -11.36 10.00 11.98
C SER A 417 -12.00 11.22 12.65
N LYS A 418 -11.52 11.66 13.84
CA LYS A 418 -12.14 12.72 14.66
C LYS A 418 -12.34 14.05 13.93
N PHE A 419 -11.43 14.38 13.01
CA PHE A 419 -11.47 15.62 12.21
C PHE A 419 -11.83 15.37 10.74
N ALA A 420 -12.21 14.15 10.39
CA ALA A 420 -12.59 13.80 9.02
C ALA A 420 -13.90 14.51 8.65
N LYS A 421 -13.90 15.24 7.54
CA LYS A 421 -15.08 15.97 7.04
C LYS A 421 -15.94 15.08 6.14
N ILE A 422 -15.31 14.27 5.30
CA ILE A 422 -15.97 13.46 4.27
C ILE A 422 -16.71 12.25 4.89
N PRO A 423 -17.87 11.82 4.37
CA PRO A 423 -18.56 10.59 4.80
C PRO A 423 -17.75 9.30 4.54
N ALA A 424 -18.07 8.21 5.25
CA ALA A 424 -17.43 6.91 5.01
C ALA A 424 -17.95 6.22 3.72
N GLU A 425 -19.08 6.70 3.23
CA GLU A 425 -19.85 6.25 2.08
C GLU A 425 -19.41 6.92 0.77
N ALA A 426 -18.68 8.03 0.85
CA ALA A 426 -18.16 8.78 -0.30
C ALA A 426 -17.14 7.96 -1.11
N SER A 427 -16.76 8.45 -2.29
CA SER A 427 -15.63 7.87 -3.03
C SER A 427 -14.33 8.00 -2.25
N ASP A 428 -13.35 7.15 -2.53
CA ASP A 428 -12.06 7.27 -1.86
C ASP A 428 -11.32 8.57 -2.23
N LYS A 429 -11.48 9.02 -3.48
CA LYS A 429 -10.84 10.24 -3.97
C LYS A 429 -11.30 11.50 -3.23
N GLU A 430 -12.54 11.53 -2.75
CA GLU A 430 -13.02 12.59 -1.85
C GLU A 430 -12.38 12.47 -0.46
N ARG A 431 -12.39 11.24 0.12
CA ARG A 431 -11.84 10.94 1.44
C ARG A 431 -10.33 11.16 1.56
N GLU A 432 -9.58 11.12 0.45
CA GLU A 432 -8.15 11.43 0.41
C GLU A 432 -7.80 12.74 1.12
N SER A 433 -8.68 13.75 1.05
CA SER A 433 -8.53 15.05 1.72
C SER A 433 -8.54 15.01 3.26
N ASP A 434 -9.01 13.92 3.87
CA ASP A 434 -8.95 13.69 5.32
C ASP A 434 -7.72 12.87 5.75
N ARG A 435 -7.15 12.06 4.85
CA ARG A 435 -5.97 11.20 5.11
C ARG A 435 -4.65 11.97 5.02
N LYS A 436 -4.39 12.82 6.01
CA LYS A 436 -3.18 13.68 6.06
C LYS A 436 -2.34 13.46 7.32
N THR A 437 -1.10 13.92 7.22
CA THR A 437 -0.27 14.26 8.38
C THR A 437 -0.03 15.77 8.35
N ALA A 438 0.04 16.41 9.50
CA ALA A 438 0.31 17.83 9.63
C ALA A 438 1.20 18.10 10.85
N ILE A 439 1.78 19.30 10.91
CA ILE A 439 2.35 19.85 12.13
C ILE A 439 1.61 21.12 12.55
N ARG A 440 1.68 21.47 13.83
CA ARG A 440 1.50 22.85 14.29
C ARG A 440 2.69 23.27 15.13
N PHE A 441 2.96 24.57 15.18
CA PHE A 441 3.93 25.11 16.14
C PHE A 441 3.31 25.19 17.54
N VAL A 442 4.17 25.25 18.56
CA VAL A 442 3.80 25.41 19.97
C VAL A 442 4.80 26.33 20.68
N LYS A 443 4.42 26.92 21.82
CA LYS A 443 5.32 27.75 22.64
C LYS A 443 5.48 27.24 24.08
#